data_AF-A0AAN9U8K7-F1
#
_entry.id   AF-A0AAN9U8K7-F1
#
_cell.length_a   1.000
_cell.length_b   1.000
_cell.length_c   1.000
_cell.angle_alpha   90.00
_cell.angle_beta   90.00
_cell.angle_gamma   90.00
#
_symmetry.space_group_name_H-M   'P 1'
#
loop_
_entity.id
_entity.type
_entity.pdbx_description
1 polymer ?
#
loop_
_entity_poly.entity_id
_entity_poly.type
_entity_poly.pdbx_seq_one_letter_code
_entity_poly.pdbx_strand_id
1 'polypeptide(L)'
;MDTSKIVEAHPIGTCLDTLHRSLCSLEQEHGNLDSVNTSGIVKSLVDLPYRAFLTTPPDLQAATIQLASLLLAHQASSVLPSVSGTTNLRADILRFNIAISTDFDFGRVKPLLATVLERKSDQELWDQVYKVVTESPPTSQLTPQPTPRPSSPLARQTPRTRTTGYIHNSSQNRASTDRLLKEELDVLYVDVPDFHKAFLSHIPGLEAATDAIFKNCQQRESPQYRDGNWVGWPEDANQYKVLEWLATFCGTLANMAKDHGFTTTRQLVSFADDYLESSTPARRKLDVGFVDNLQVQAKPKPSFSEIQVLGELKCNPKADTAAKAWFDNARYVREVFASQDNRRFVFSFTLCGSHMRVWKFDRIGGISSDLFDIHEDGPRLVSTLLGFLTIDQADLGYDPTIKIADDGERFIEINRNGKQERLFLLHPPILRAPCIVGRATTCWKAYNKDHPKEALVIKDSWQHPERDEEGDLLRMAFKEGVTNVAKYYHHETVQVGGRDDDILHNPEQCYATEKAFILGRDNLRQQYWEPDTQPESFLSATGYAFGLLAGGY
;
A
#
# COMPACT_ATOMS: atom_id res chain seq x y z
N MET A 1 11.96 34.19 19.72
CA MET A 1 11.95 33.60 21.07
C MET A 1 13.40 33.47 21.52
N ASP A 2 13.68 33.77 22.78
CA ASP A 2 15.00 33.62 23.36
C ASP A 2 15.28 32.13 23.57
N THR A 3 16.24 31.57 22.84
CA THR A 3 16.57 30.13 22.88
C THR A 3 16.99 29.70 24.27
N SER A 4 17.67 30.56 25.02
CA SER A 4 18.12 30.29 26.39
C SER A 4 16.94 30.05 27.34
N LYS A 5 15.85 30.82 27.20
CA LYS A 5 14.63 30.62 28.00
C LYS A 5 13.89 29.32 27.67
N ILE A 6 13.96 28.86 26.42
CA ILE A 6 13.37 27.58 26.01
C ILE A 6 14.15 26.42 26.62
N VAL A 7 15.48 26.51 26.62
CA VAL A 7 16.36 25.51 27.22
C VAL A 7 16.17 25.45 28.74
N GLU A 8 16.11 26.60 29.42
CA GLU A 8 15.81 26.66 30.87
C GLU A 8 14.44 26.07 31.23
N ALA A 9 13.42 26.28 30.38
CA ALA A 9 12.08 25.74 30.59
C ALA A 9 11.97 24.23 30.32
N HIS A 10 12.94 23.64 29.61
CA HIS A 10 12.95 22.23 29.23
C HIS A 10 14.34 21.63 29.44
N PRO A 11 14.76 21.41 30.71
CA PRO A 11 16.06 20.82 31.00
C PRO A 11 16.12 19.36 30.56
N ILE A 12 17.29 18.95 30.05
CA ILE A 12 17.55 17.57 29.58
C ILE A 12 17.57 16.58 30.75
N GLY A 13 17.99 17.05 31.93
CA GLY A 13 18.02 16.25 33.16
C GLY A 13 18.83 14.96 33.01
N THR A 14 18.25 13.83 33.44
CA THR A 14 18.92 12.51 33.42
C THR A 14 18.77 11.77 32.08
N CYS A 15 18.17 12.40 31.05
CA CYS A 15 17.84 11.76 29.77
C CYS A 15 19.07 11.15 29.07
N LEU A 16 20.25 11.77 29.24
CA LEU A 16 21.50 11.33 28.63
C LEU A 16 22.38 10.47 29.54
N ASP A 17 21.97 10.14 30.78
CA ASP A 17 22.84 9.42 31.73
C ASP A 17 23.24 8.01 31.25
N THR A 18 22.34 7.31 30.56
CA THR A 18 22.63 5.99 29.98
C THR A 18 23.60 6.09 28.81
N LEU A 19 23.45 7.12 27.98
CA LEU A 19 24.36 7.39 26.87
C LEU A 19 25.73 7.85 27.38
N HIS A 20 25.78 8.68 28.41
CA HIS A 20 27.01 9.11 29.07
C HIS A 20 27.79 7.89 29.60
N ARG A 21 27.14 6.99 30.36
CA ARG A 21 27.79 5.77 30.86
C ARG A 21 28.33 4.90 29.73
N SER A 22 27.59 4.82 28.64
CA SER A 22 27.98 4.09 27.44
C SER A 22 29.22 4.69 26.76
N LEU A 23 29.25 6.01 26.58
CA LEU A 23 30.40 6.73 26.01
C LEU A 23 31.63 6.61 26.91
N CYS A 24 31.49 6.68 28.24
CA CYS A 24 32.61 6.45 29.16
C CYS A 24 33.18 5.03 29.05
N SER A 25 32.32 4.01 28.87
CA SER A 25 32.77 2.63 28.66
C SER A 25 33.57 2.49 27.36
N LEU A 26 33.10 3.11 26.28
CA LEU A 26 33.81 3.12 24.99
C LEU A 26 35.15 3.86 25.08
N GLU A 27 35.20 5.00 25.77
CA GLU A 27 36.43 5.75 25.97
C GLU A 27 37.45 4.97 26.82
N GLN A 28 36.99 4.27 27.87
CA GLN A 28 37.85 3.43 28.70
C GLN A 28 38.40 2.21 27.95
N GLU A 29 37.59 1.58 27.11
CA GLU A 29 38.00 0.40 26.33
C GLU A 29 39.06 0.74 25.27
N HIS A 30 38.93 1.90 24.63
CA HIS A 30 39.81 2.31 23.53
C HIS A 30 40.90 3.30 23.94
N GLY A 31 40.84 3.88 25.14
CA GLY A 31 41.77 4.87 25.68
C GLY A 31 41.39 6.32 25.37
N ASN A 32 40.82 6.59 24.19
CA ASN A 32 40.15 7.84 23.85
C ASN A 32 39.09 7.59 22.76
N LEU A 33 38.24 8.59 22.46
CA LEU A 33 37.26 8.44 21.37
C LEU A 33 37.89 8.37 19.96
N ASP A 34 39.11 8.88 19.77
CA ASP A 34 39.80 8.90 18.47
C ASP A 34 40.33 7.51 18.07
N SER A 35 40.53 6.60 19.03
CA SER A 35 40.98 5.23 18.81
C SER A 35 39.84 4.22 18.70
N VAL A 36 38.58 4.65 18.86
CA VAL A 36 37.40 3.82 18.61
C VAL A 36 37.26 3.65 17.08
N ASN A 37 37.21 2.40 16.63
CA ASN A 37 37.18 2.09 15.20
C ASN A 37 35.94 2.73 14.51
N THR A 38 36.17 3.66 13.58
CA THR A 38 35.14 4.24 12.70
C THR A 38 34.92 3.43 11.42
N SER A 39 35.79 2.45 11.15
CA SER A 39 35.71 1.56 9.99
C SER A 39 34.91 0.30 10.32
N GLY A 40 33.60 0.33 10.04
CA GLY A 40 32.80 -0.88 10.14
C GLY A 40 31.29 -0.68 10.13
N ILE A 41 30.73 -0.66 8.92
CA ILE A 41 29.30 -0.84 8.61
C ILE A 41 28.44 0.41 8.86
N VAL A 42 28.07 1.09 7.78
CA VAL A 42 26.91 2.00 7.71
C VAL A 42 25.67 1.16 8.09
N LYS A 43 25.25 1.19 9.37
CA LYS A 43 24.04 0.51 9.82
C LYS A 43 22.84 1.39 9.49
N SER A 44 21.94 0.87 8.67
CA SER A 44 20.72 1.58 8.32
C SER A 44 19.85 1.76 9.57
N LEU A 45 19.04 2.83 9.63
CA LEU A 45 18.05 3.02 10.72
C LEU A 45 17.07 1.84 10.83
N VAL A 46 16.90 1.03 9.77
CA VAL A 46 16.10 -0.21 9.78
C VAL A 46 16.81 -1.43 10.36
N ASP A 47 18.13 -1.37 10.61
CA ASP A 47 18.92 -2.49 11.16
C ASP A 47 19.07 -2.43 12.69
N LEU A 48 18.67 -1.32 13.32
CA LEU A 48 18.70 -1.16 14.78
C LEU A 48 17.33 -1.54 15.37
N PRO A 49 17.21 -2.69 16.08
CA PRO A 49 15.96 -3.03 16.75
C PRO A 49 15.60 -1.96 17.79
N TYR A 50 14.31 -1.71 18.04
CA TYR A 50 13.84 -0.75 19.05
C TYR A 50 14.43 -0.98 20.46
N ARG A 51 14.96 -2.20 20.74
CA ARG A 51 15.70 -2.53 21.96
C ARG A 51 17.16 -2.04 22.00
N ALA A 52 17.77 -1.70 20.87
CA ALA A 52 19.13 -1.18 20.80
C ALA A 52 19.27 0.23 21.43
N PHE A 53 18.16 0.96 21.57
CA PHE A 53 18.12 2.25 22.28
C PHE A 53 18.33 2.12 23.81
N LEU A 54 18.35 0.89 24.36
CA LEU A 54 18.56 0.58 25.77
C LEU A 54 19.85 -0.22 26.05
N THR A 55 20.66 -0.50 25.02
CA THR A 55 21.93 -1.24 25.13
C THR A 55 23.13 -0.33 24.89
N THR A 56 24.30 -0.71 25.39
CA THR A 56 25.56 -0.02 25.08
C THR A 56 25.75 0.04 23.55
N PRO A 57 25.91 1.24 22.94
CA PRO A 57 26.15 1.39 21.52
C PRO A 57 27.48 0.71 21.14
N PRO A 58 27.50 -0.11 20.08
CA PRO A 58 28.69 -0.88 19.68
C PRO A 58 29.78 -0.05 19.00
N ASP A 59 29.46 1.18 18.58
CA ASP A 59 30.34 2.08 17.84
C ASP A 59 29.89 3.56 17.98
N LEU A 60 30.71 4.50 17.51
CA LEU A 60 30.44 5.94 17.61
C LEU A 60 29.26 6.40 16.73
N GLN A 61 29.00 5.71 15.61
CA GLN A 61 27.88 6.03 14.73
C GLN A 61 26.56 5.71 15.44
N ALA A 62 26.45 4.53 16.05
CA ALA A 62 25.30 4.12 16.85
C ALA A 62 25.09 5.03 18.07
N ALA A 63 26.16 5.43 18.75
CA ALA A 63 26.08 6.39 19.86
C ALA A 63 25.53 7.76 19.40
N THR A 64 25.95 8.21 18.22
CA THR A 64 25.48 9.49 17.63
C THR A 64 24.02 9.40 17.19
N ILE A 65 23.59 8.29 16.60
CA ILE A 65 22.18 8.05 16.22
C ILE A 65 21.29 7.99 17.47
N GLN A 66 21.76 7.33 18.54
CA GLN A 66 21.05 7.26 19.82
C GLN A 66 20.90 8.66 20.43
N LEU A 67 21.97 9.48 20.44
CA LEU A 67 21.91 10.87 20.89
C LEU A 67 20.90 11.69 20.08
N ALA A 68 20.98 11.65 18.75
CA ALA A 68 20.07 12.39 17.87
C ALA A 68 18.60 11.96 18.10
N SER A 69 18.36 10.67 18.35
CA SER A 69 17.02 10.15 18.63
C SER A 69 16.47 10.58 19.99
N LEU A 70 17.32 10.63 21.02
CA LEU A 70 16.95 11.16 22.35
C LEU A 70 16.62 12.65 22.27
N LEU A 71 17.43 13.43 21.54
CA LEU A 71 17.20 14.86 21.33
C LEU A 71 15.96 15.12 20.46
N LEU A 72 15.69 14.27 19.46
CA LEU A 72 14.43 14.30 18.71
C LEU A 72 13.24 14.10 19.64
N ALA A 73 13.27 13.10 20.52
CA ALA A 73 12.17 12.83 21.45
C ALA A 73 11.97 13.94 22.51
N HIS A 74 12.99 14.79 22.73
CA HIS A 74 12.96 15.85 23.72
C HIS A 74 12.05 17.03 23.30
N GLN A 75 11.24 17.53 24.24
CA GLN A 75 10.24 18.59 23.97
C GLN A 75 10.88 19.89 23.45
N ALA A 76 12.04 20.28 23.98
CA ALA A 76 12.76 21.47 23.54
C ALA A 76 13.00 21.51 22.02
N SER A 77 13.28 20.35 21.39
CA SER A 77 13.53 20.28 19.94
C SER A 77 12.35 20.75 19.09
N SER A 78 11.12 20.59 19.59
CA SER A 78 9.89 20.99 18.88
C SER A 78 9.58 22.48 18.97
N VAL A 79 10.21 23.19 19.90
CA VAL A 79 9.98 24.61 20.19
C VAL A 79 11.19 25.48 19.80
N LEU A 80 12.39 24.91 19.80
CA LEU A 80 13.61 25.56 19.36
C LEU A 80 13.54 25.88 17.84
N PRO A 81 14.00 27.08 17.41
CA PRO A 81 13.89 27.51 16.02
C PRO A 81 14.78 26.69 15.08
N SER A 82 14.32 26.51 13.84
CA SER A 82 15.11 25.83 12.80
C SER A 82 16.26 26.71 12.30
N VAL A 83 17.38 26.07 11.93
CA VAL A 83 18.50 26.74 11.25
C VAL A 83 18.29 26.85 9.74
N SER A 84 17.60 25.87 9.14
CA SER A 84 17.41 25.80 7.69
C SER A 84 16.14 26.51 7.20
N GLY A 85 15.46 27.25 8.07
CA GLY A 85 14.20 27.93 7.77
C GLY A 85 12.98 27.00 7.74
N THR A 86 13.08 25.78 8.30
CA THR A 86 11.93 24.88 8.50
C THR A 86 11.16 25.18 9.79
N THR A 87 10.20 24.34 10.16
CA THR A 87 9.27 24.59 11.28
C THR A 87 9.98 24.72 12.63
N ASN A 88 10.93 23.85 12.96
CA ASN A 88 11.66 23.84 14.24
C ASN A 88 12.95 23.00 14.16
N LEU A 89 13.78 23.07 15.21
CA LEU A 89 15.05 22.34 15.32
C LEU A 89 14.87 20.82 15.20
N ARG A 90 13.75 20.26 15.65
CA ARG A 90 13.41 18.84 15.49
C ARG A 90 13.50 18.38 14.03
N ALA A 91 13.04 19.19 13.08
CA ALA A 91 13.13 18.87 11.66
C ALA A 91 14.58 18.90 11.12
N ASP A 92 15.44 19.73 11.72
CA ASP A 92 16.87 19.77 11.40
C ASP A 92 17.61 18.56 11.98
N ILE A 93 17.30 18.17 13.23
CA ILE A 93 17.88 16.97 13.87
C ILE A 93 17.46 15.71 13.11
N LEU A 94 16.23 15.63 12.61
CA LEU A 94 15.76 14.47 11.84
C LEU A 94 16.57 14.30 10.55
N ARG A 95 16.81 15.39 9.83
CA ARG A 95 17.65 15.39 8.61
C ARG A 95 19.09 15.00 8.94
N PHE A 96 19.63 15.53 10.03
CA PHE A 96 20.95 15.14 10.51
C PHE A 96 21.03 13.65 10.86
N ASN A 97 20.02 13.09 11.52
CA ASN A 97 19.93 11.67 11.87
C ASN A 97 19.91 10.77 10.62
N ILE A 98 19.16 11.17 9.58
CA ILE A 98 19.18 10.49 8.28
C ILE A 98 20.58 10.58 7.64
N ALA A 99 21.21 11.76 7.65
CA ALA A 99 22.53 11.96 7.04
C ALA A 99 23.62 11.08 7.69
N ILE A 100 23.70 11.06 9.02
CA ILE A 100 24.71 10.24 9.73
C ILE A 100 24.47 8.74 9.57
N SER A 101 23.25 8.32 9.23
CA SER A 101 22.95 6.91 8.91
C SER A 101 23.45 6.47 7.54
N THR A 102 23.82 7.43 6.68
CA THR A 102 24.33 7.17 5.31
C THR A 102 25.79 7.57 5.11
N ASP A 103 26.23 8.64 5.77
CA ASP A 103 27.56 9.23 5.63
C ASP A 103 28.01 9.80 6.99
N PHE A 104 28.72 8.97 7.77
CA PHE A 104 29.11 9.30 9.14
C PHE A 104 30.48 9.99 9.17
N ASP A 105 30.48 11.28 9.52
CA ASP A 105 31.69 12.06 9.75
C ASP A 105 31.92 12.25 11.26
N PHE A 106 32.86 11.48 11.82
CA PHE A 106 33.23 11.59 13.24
C PHE A 106 33.80 12.96 13.58
N GLY A 107 34.58 13.59 12.70
CA GLY A 107 35.17 14.89 12.94
C GLY A 107 34.11 15.96 13.20
N ARG A 108 33.01 15.90 12.46
CA ARG A 108 31.84 16.78 12.62
C ARG A 108 31.11 16.57 13.95
N VAL A 109 30.94 15.32 14.40
CA VAL A 109 30.11 15.01 15.59
C VAL A 109 30.91 14.90 16.89
N LYS A 110 32.24 14.86 16.81
CA LYS A 110 33.15 14.76 17.96
C LYS A 110 32.90 15.85 19.02
N PRO A 111 32.72 17.15 18.69
CA PRO A 111 32.43 18.17 19.69
C PRO A 111 31.09 17.94 20.41
N LEU A 112 30.09 17.41 19.70
CA LEU A 112 28.78 17.08 20.26
C LEU A 112 28.88 15.90 21.24
N LEU A 113 29.60 14.84 20.89
CA LEU A 113 29.82 13.70 21.79
C LEU A 113 30.67 14.07 23.01
N ALA A 114 31.69 14.91 22.84
CA ALA A 114 32.50 15.44 23.95
C ALA A 114 31.65 16.24 24.95
N THR A 115 30.65 16.98 24.46
CA THR A 115 29.74 17.75 25.30
C THR A 115 28.89 16.86 26.21
N VAL A 116 28.50 15.68 25.71
CA VAL A 116 27.81 14.65 26.52
C VAL A 116 28.76 14.00 27.52
N LEU A 117 29.98 13.64 27.11
CA LEU A 117 31.01 13.04 27.99
C LEU A 117 31.43 13.96 29.14
N GLU A 118 31.65 15.23 28.85
CA GLU A 118 32.09 16.23 29.84
C GLU A 118 30.94 16.75 30.74
N ARG A 119 29.70 16.27 30.52
CA ARG A 119 28.48 16.74 31.22
C ARG A 119 28.36 18.27 31.23
N LYS A 120 28.54 18.88 30.06
CA LYS A 120 28.36 20.33 29.91
C LYS A 120 26.91 20.74 30.11
N SER A 121 26.67 22.05 30.20
CA SER A 121 25.32 22.58 30.39
C SER A 121 24.41 22.25 29.19
N ASP A 122 23.10 22.19 29.44
CA ASP A 122 22.10 21.96 28.39
C ASP A 122 22.21 22.99 27.26
N GLN A 123 22.53 24.25 27.61
CA GLN A 123 22.75 25.31 26.63
C GLN A 123 23.92 24.99 25.70
N GLU A 124 25.05 24.57 26.25
CA GLU A 124 26.22 24.17 25.46
C GLU A 124 25.93 22.95 24.57
N LEU A 125 25.11 22.00 25.05
CA LEU A 125 24.68 20.86 24.23
C LEU A 125 23.82 21.32 23.05
N TRP A 126 22.81 22.14 23.27
CA TRP A 126 21.96 22.64 22.20
C TRP A 126 22.76 23.49 21.20
N ASP A 127 23.70 24.33 21.66
CA ASP A 127 24.58 25.10 20.78
C ASP A 127 25.43 24.20 19.87
N GLN A 128 25.89 23.05 20.37
CA GLN A 128 26.59 22.06 19.54
C GLN A 128 25.67 21.34 18.57
N VAL A 129 24.42 21.04 18.96
CA VAL A 129 23.42 20.51 18.04
C VAL A 129 23.19 21.49 16.89
N TYR A 130 23.04 22.78 17.20
CA TYR A 130 22.90 23.85 16.20
C TYR A 130 24.07 23.87 15.21
N LYS A 131 25.32 23.81 15.68
CA LYS A 131 26.51 23.75 14.80
C LYS A 131 26.48 22.52 13.89
N VAL A 132 26.25 21.36 14.48
CA VAL A 132 26.28 20.09 13.76
C VAL A 132 25.17 20.03 12.71
N VAL A 133 23.96 20.53 12.95
CA VAL A 133 22.90 20.53 11.90
C VAL A 133 23.15 21.58 10.81
N THR A 134 23.87 22.67 11.11
CA THR A 134 24.20 23.76 10.18
C THR A 134 25.23 23.34 9.12
N GLU A 135 26.24 22.56 9.51
CA GLU A 135 27.38 22.17 8.66
C GLU A 135 27.06 21.13 7.57
N SER A 136 25.79 20.94 7.21
CA SER A 136 25.41 20.10 6.06
C SER A 136 25.87 20.81 4.76
N PRO A 137 26.59 20.15 3.83
CA PRO A 137 27.25 20.86 2.74
C PRO A 137 26.28 21.57 1.78
N PRO A 138 26.67 22.74 1.24
CA PRO A 138 25.86 23.50 0.28
C PRO A 138 26.06 23.01 -1.17
N THR A 139 24.93 22.76 -1.84
CA THR A 139 24.64 22.91 -3.29
C THR A 139 25.28 21.99 -4.35
N SER A 140 24.43 21.56 -5.30
CA SER A 140 24.66 21.98 -6.70
C SER A 140 23.67 23.11 -7.02
N GLN A 141 24.21 24.29 -7.33
CA GLN A 141 23.49 25.51 -7.67
C GLN A 141 22.91 25.39 -9.08
N LEU A 142 21.59 25.56 -9.22
CA LEU A 142 21.02 26.20 -10.41
C LEU A 142 20.87 27.68 -10.11
N THR A 143 21.35 28.49 -11.04
CA THR A 143 21.35 29.96 -11.05
C THR A 143 19.96 30.59 -10.82
N PRO A 144 19.90 31.84 -10.34
CA PRO A 144 18.67 32.47 -9.87
C PRO A 144 17.77 32.87 -11.05
N GLN A 145 16.64 32.17 -11.21
CA GLN A 145 15.51 32.68 -11.98
C GLN A 145 14.49 33.35 -11.04
N PRO A 146 13.77 34.39 -11.53
CA PRO A 146 13.01 35.30 -10.69
C PRO A 146 11.89 34.57 -9.96
N THR A 147 11.68 34.95 -8.72
CA THR A 147 10.57 34.55 -7.86
C THR A 147 9.27 34.37 -8.65
N PRO A 148 8.72 33.14 -8.76
CA PRO A 148 7.30 33.00 -9.00
C PRO A 148 6.59 33.46 -7.73
N ARG A 149 5.63 34.36 -7.91
CA ARG A 149 4.55 34.63 -6.96
C ARG A 149 4.02 33.34 -6.34
N PRO A 150 3.40 33.40 -5.14
CA PRO A 150 2.89 32.23 -4.42
C PRO A 150 2.23 31.29 -5.42
N SER A 151 2.86 30.13 -5.61
CA SER A 151 2.46 29.16 -6.60
C SER A 151 1.01 28.79 -6.33
N SER A 152 0.21 28.99 -7.36
CA SER A 152 -1.12 28.43 -7.55
C SER A 152 -1.27 27.03 -6.92
N PRO A 153 -2.49 26.63 -6.48
CA PRO A 153 -2.79 25.32 -5.88
C PRO A 153 -2.26 24.08 -6.63
N LEU A 154 -1.87 24.22 -7.89
CA LEU A 154 -1.28 23.18 -8.74
C LEU A 154 -0.05 22.44 -8.16
N ALA A 155 0.70 23.00 -7.21
CA ALA A 155 1.90 22.34 -6.69
C ALA A 155 1.61 21.10 -5.80
N ARG A 156 0.39 20.95 -5.27
CA ARG A 156 -0.04 19.72 -4.58
C ARG A 156 -0.49 18.61 -5.54
N GLN A 157 -0.66 18.92 -6.82
CA GLN A 157 -1.27 18.01 -7.77
C GLN A 157 -0.32 16.94 -8.31
N THR A 158 0.98 16.88 -7.98
CA THR A 158 1.89 15.83 -8.47
C THR A 158 2.35 14.90 -7.36
N PRO A 159 1.82 13.65 -7.26
CA PRO A 159 2.32 12.66 -6.33
C PRO A 159 3.82 12.45 -6.54
N ARG A 160 4.60 12.44 -5.45
CA ARG A 160 6.05 12.26 -5.50
C ARG A 160 6.40 10.99 -6.28
N THR A 161 7.34 11.18 -7.21
CA THR A 161 7.63 10.37 -8.39
C THR A 161 8.51 9.14 -8.12
N ARG A 162 7.99 8.12 -7.43
CA ARG A 162 8.49 6.74 -7.56
C ARG A 162 7.37 5.73 -7.31
N THR A 163 6.82 5.14 -8.37
CA THR A 163 5.86 4.03 -8.30
C THR A 163 6.42 2.84 -9.07
N THR A 164 6.06 1.63 -8.65
CA THR A 164 6.45 0.38 -9.29
C THR A 164 5.95 0.26 -10.73
N GLY A 165 5.06 1.16 -11.17
CA GLY A 165 4.59 1.28 -12.54
C GLY A 165 5.66 1.71 -13.55
N TYR A 166 6.76 2.33 -13.09
CA TYR A 166 7.85 2.82 -13.95
C TYR A 166 9.12 1.96 -13.90
N ILE A 167 9.11 0.86 -13.16
CA ILE A 167 10.25 -0.05 -13.04
C ILE A 167 9.95 -1.37 -13.75
N HIS A 168 10.92 -1.83 -14.55
CA HIS A 168 10.87 -3.15 -15.15
C HIS A 168 11.07 -4.24 -14.08
N ASN A 169 9.96 -4.87 -13.67
CA ASN A 169 9.94 -5.89 -12.64
C ASN A 169 10.39 -7.26 -13.18
N SER A 170 11.70 -7.51 -13.15
CA SER A 170 12.30 -8.80 -13.46
C SER A 170 12.84 -9.48 -12.20
N SER A 171 13.14 -10.78 -12.29
CA SER A 171 13.84 -11.49 -11.21
C SER A 171 15.16 -10.83 -10.80
N GLN A 172 15.86 -10.15 -11.73
CA GLN A 172 17.09 -9.40 -11.45
C GLN A 172 16.83 -8.10 -10.68
N ASN A 173 15.74 -7.40 -10.99
CA ASN A 173 15.38 -6.12 -10.35
C ASN A 173 14.44 -6.28 -9.15
N ARG A 174 14.15 -7.53 -8.73
CA ARG A 174 13.16 -7.86 -7.70
C ARG A 174 13.35 -7.10 -6.40
N ALA A 175 14.59 -6.97 -5.92
CA ALA A 175 14.90 -6.25 -4.69
C ALA A 175 14.56 -4.76 -4.78
N SER A 176 14.85 -4.14 -5.92
CA SER A 176 14.53 -2.73 -6.19
C SER A 176 13.03 -2.51 -6.35
N THR A 177 12.32 -3.40 -7.07
CA THR A 177 10.86 -3.34 -7.17
C THR A 177 10.20 -3.50 -5.81
N ASP A 178 10.67 -4.47 -5.00
CA ASP A 178 10.11 -4.72 -3.68
C ASP A 178 10.36 -3.54 -2.73
N ARG A 179 11.57 -2.94 -2.76
CA ARG A 179 11.84 -1.71 -2.01
C ARG A 179 10.87 -0.60 -2.44
N LEU A 180 10.69 -0.43 -3.74
CA LEU A 180 9.82 0.61 -4.24
C LEU A 180 8.35 0.35 -3.93
N LEU A 181 7.90 -0.91 -3.92
CA LEU A 181 6.55 -1.27 -3.52
C LEU A 181 6.28 -0.92 -2.05
N LYS A 182 7.29 -1.03 -1.18
CA LYS A 182 7.16 -0.56 0.22
C LYS A 182 6.98 0.96 0.28
N GLU A 183 7.78 1.69 -0.47
CA GLU A 183 7.67 3.16 -0.57
C GLU A 183 6.32 3.58 -1.20
N GLU A 184 5.84 2.82 -2.19
CA GLU A 184 4.56 3.04 -2.88
C GLU A 184 3.36 2.84 -1.96
N LEU A 185 3.40 1.81 -1.10
CA LEU A 185 2.32 1.52 -0.17
C LEU A 185 2.29 2.48 1.02
N ASP A 186 3.43 3.07 1.40
CA ASP A 186 3.68 3.99 2.53
C ASP A 186 3.14 3.48 3.89
N VAL A 187 1.81 3.41 4.03
CA VAL A 187 1.09 2.88 5.18
C VAL A 187 0.01 1.88 4.73
N LEU A 188 0.04 0.68 5.31
CA LEU A 188 -1.09 -0.26 5.28
C LEU A 188 -1.99 -0.02 6.49
N TYR A 189 -3.28 0.20 6.28
CA TYR A 189 -4.22 0.43 7.36
C TYR A 189 -4.75 -0.91 7.88
N VAL A 190 -4.52 -1.17 9.15
CA VAL A 190 -4.88 -2.44 9.80
C VAL A 190 -5.95 -2.23 10.85
N ASP A 191 -6.66 -3.32 11.14
CA ASP A 191 -7.67 -3.37 12.18
C ASP A 191 -8.83 -2.38 11.94
N VAL A 192 -9.26 -2.28 10.67
CA VAL A 192 -10.41 -1.45 10.31
C VAL A 192 -11.68 -2.07 10.89
N PRO A 193 -12.41 -1.36 11.77
CA PRO A 193 -13.64 -1.88 12.37
C PRO A 193 -14.70 -2.14 11.30
N ASP A 194 -15.57 -3.11 11.57
CA ASP A 194 -16.70 -3.45 10.72
C ASP A 194 -16.32 -3.86 9.27
N PHE A 195 -15.07 -4.26 9.03
CA PHE A 195 -14.57 -4.59 7.67
C PHE A 195 -15.47 -5.62 6.95
N HIS A 196 -15.75 -6.76 7.59
CA HIS A 196 -16.60 -7.81 6.99
C HIS A 196 -18.00 -7.29 6.69
N LYS A 197 -18.55 -6.46 7.56
CA LYS A 197 -19.85 -5.84 7.33
C LYS A 197 -19.79 -4.91 6.11
N ALA A 198 -18.78 -4.05 6.01
CA ALA A 198 -18.64 -3.12 4.89
C ALA A 198 -18.41 -3.82 3.54
N PHE A 199 -17.73 -4.96 3.53
CA PHE A 199 -17.24 -5.60 2.30
C PHE A 199 -17.88 -6.94 1.94
N LEU A 200 -18.68 -7.55 2.82
CA LEU A 200 -19.35 -8.83 2.53
C LEU A 200 -20.86 -8.81 2.81
N SER A 201 -21.39 -7.81 3.55
CA SER A 201 -22.83 -7.80 3.90
C SER A 201 -23.77 -7.49 2.72
N HIS A 202 -23.26 -6.92 1.63
CA HIS A 202 -24.03 -6.69 0.40
C HIS A 202 -24.37 -8.00 -0.32
N ILE A 203 -23.66 -9.10 -0.02
CA ILE A 203 -23.93 -10.41 -0.60
C ILE A 203 -25.29 -10.90 -0.05
N PRO A 204 -26.35 -10.94 -0.88
CA PRO A 204 -27.70 -11.17 -0.37
C PRO A 204 -27.83 -12.53 0.30
N GLY A 205 -28.29 -12.54 1.56
CA GLY A 205 -28.51 -13.77 2.33
C GLY A 205 -27.26 -14.40 2.95
N LEU A 206 -26.08 -13.78 2.82
CA LEU A 206 -24.82 -14.36 3.31
C LEU A 206 -24.82 -14.58 4.82
N GLU A 207 -25.33 -13.62 5.59
CA GLU A 207 -25.40 -13.71 7.06
C GLU A 207 -26.27 -14.90 7.50
N ALA A 208 -27.50 -15.00 6.96
CA ALA A 208 -28.41 -16.09 7.27
C ALA A 208 -27.85 -17.47 6.86
N ALA A 209 -27.16 -17.55 5.71
CA ALA A 209 -26.51 -18.78 5.29
C ALA A 209 -25.29 -19.11 6.16
N THR A 210 -24.52 -18.12 6.59
CA THR A 210 -23.39 -18.30 7.52
C THR A 210 -23.88 -18.92 8.82
N ASP A 211 -24.92 -18.37 9.42
CA ASP A 211 -25.47 -18.87 10.68
C ASP A 211 -25.97 -20.32 10.54
N ALA A 212 -26.70 -20.61 9.46
CA ALA A 212 -27.22 -21.94 9.20
C ALA A 212 -26.11 -22.97 8.94
N ILE A 213 -25.12 -22.61 8.12
CA ILE A 213 -23.97 -23.47 7.79
C ILE A 213 -23.11 -23.70 9.01
N PHE A 214 -22.81 -22.66 9.80
CA PHE A 214 -22.01 -22.81 11.00
C PHE A 214 -22.71 -23.71 12.04
N LYS A 215 -24.02 -23.55 12.22
CA LYS A 215 -24.82 -24.46 13.05
C LYS A 215 -24.77 -25.91 12.53
N ASN A 216 -24.82 -26.10 11.21
CA ASN A 216 -24.66 -27.43 10.62
C ASN A 216 -23.26 -28.02 10.89
N CYS A 217 -22.20 -27.20 10.87
CA CYS A 217 -20.84 -27.64 11.23
C CYS A 217 -20.74 -28.14 12.69
N GLN A 218 -21.60 -27.66 13.59
CA GLN A 218 -21.65 -28.08 15.00
C GLN A 218 -22.49 -29.35 15.23
N GLN A 219 -23.51 -29.62 14.40
CA GLN A 219 -24.59 -30.58 14.71
C GLN A 219 -24.54 -31.91 13.94
N ARG A 220 -23.66 -32.07 12.95
CA ARG A 220 -23.57 -33.32 12.15
C ARG A 220 -23.11 -34.52 12.99
N GLU A 221 -23.46 -35.74 12.53
CA GLU A 221 -22.96 -37.02 13.12
C GLU A 221 -21.43 -37.02 13.28
N SER A 222 -20.73 -36.36 12.35
CA SER A 222 -19.32 -35.98 12.43
C SER A 222 -19.20 -34.46 12.38
N PRO A 223 -19.22 -33.75 13.53
CA PRO A 223 -19.15 -32.29 13.55
C PRO A 223 -17.78 -31.81 13.07
N GLN A 224 -17.77 -30.74 12.27
CA GLN A 224 -16.56 -30.10 11.77
C GLN A 224 -16.05 -29.00 12.71
N TYR A 225 -16.88 -28.60 13.68
CA TYR A 225 -16.51 -27.65 14.73
C TYR A 225 -16.92 -28.22 16.09
N ARG A 226 -15.97 -28.35 17.02
CA ARG A 226 -16.17 -28.95 18.34
C ARG A 226 -15.27 -28.28 19.38
N ASP A 227 -15.78 -28.09 20.59
CA ASP A 227 -15.02 -27.57 21.74
C ASP A 227 -14.29 -26.25 21.41
N GLY A 228 -14.95 -25.37 20.65
CA GLY A 228 -14.40 -24.09 20.24
C GLY A 228 -13.35 -24.17 19.13
N ASN A 229 -13.18 -25.32 18.46
CA ASN A 229 -12.11 -25.55 17.49
C ASN A 229 -12.61 -26.19 16.19
N TRP A 230 -11.91 -25.91 15.10
CA TRP A 230 -12.14 -26.56 13.80
C TRP A 230 -11.50 -27.95 13.80
N VAL A 231 -12.29 -28.97 13.52
CA VAL A 231 -11.83 -30.36 13.47
C VAL A 231 -10.90 -30.56 12.27
N GLY A 232 -9.78 -31.23 12.51
CA GLY A 232 -8.77 -31.52 11.49
C GLY A 232 -7.82 -30.36 11.21
N TRP A 233 -7.94 -29.23 11.92
CA TRP A 233 -6.96 -28.16 11.83
C TRP A 233 -5.59 -28.64 12.35
N PRO A 234 -4.47 -28.39 11.63
CA PRO A 234 -3.16 -28.86 12.04
C PRO A 234 -2.56 -27.98 13.16
N GLU A 235 -2.23 -28.59 14.31
CA GLU A 235 -1.63 -27.90 15.48
C GLU A 235 -0.33 -27.15 15.16
N ASP A 236 0.48 -27.68 14.23
CA ASP A 236 1.74 -27.07 13.79
C ASP A 236 1.57 -26.00 12.71
N ALA A 237 0.32 -25.79 12.26
CA ALA A 237 -0.03 -24.93 11.13
C ALA A 237 0.89 -25.15 9.90
N ASN A 238 1.30 -26.41 9.67
CA ASN A 238 2.13 -26.75 8.53
C ASN A 238 1.40 -26.37 7.23
N GLN A 239 2.10 -25.64 6.35
CA GLN A 239 1.52 -25.08 5.12
C GLN A 239 0.74 -26.11 4.31
N TYR A 240 1.31 -27.29 4.03
CA TYR A 240 0.65 -28.31 3.20
C TYR A 240 -0.61 -28.87 3.85
N LYS A 241 -0.56 -29.14 5.17
CA LYS A 241 -1.73 -29.62 5.93
C LYS A 241 -2.83 -28.56 6.01
N VAL A 242 -2.46 -27.29 6.20
CA VAL A 242 -3.42 -26.17 6.22
C VAL A 242 -4.07 -26.01 4.86
N LEU A 243 -3.31 -26.10 3.76
CA LEU A 243 -3.84 -26.02 2.40
C LEU A 243 -4.80 -27.16 2.09
N GLU A 244 -4.45 -28.40 2.46
CA GLU A 244 -5.33 -29.57 2.32
C GLU A 244 -6.63 -29.38 3.11
N TRP A 245 -6.53 -28.90 4.35
CA TRP A 245 -7.69 -28.62 5.20
C TRP A 245 -8.57 -27.51 4.60
N LEU A 246 -7.99 -26.39 4.17
CA LEU A 246 -8.71 -25.27 3.57
C LEU A 246 -9.42 -25.68 2.27
N ALA A 247 -8.77 -26.46 1.41
CA ALA A 247 -9.38 -26.94 0.18
C ALA A 247 -10.58 -27.85 0.46
N THR A 248 -10.42 -28.80 1.39
CA THR A 248 -11.49 -29.69 1.85
C THR A 248 -12.66 -28.91 2.46
N PHE A 249 -12.35 -27.92 3.31
CA PHE A 249 -13.35 -27.11 3.97
C PHE A 249 -14.10 -26.20 2.98
N CYS A 250 -13.42 -25.52 2.07
CA CYS A 250 -14.05 -24.73 1.01
C CYS A 250 -14.94 -25.58 0.10
N GLY A 251 -14.52 -26.80 -0.25
CA GLY A 251 -15.37 -27.74 -1.00
C GLY A 251 -16.63 -28.14 -0.23
N THR A 252 -16.53 -28.30 1.09
CA THR A 252 -17.70 -28.54 1.95
C THR A 252 -18.63 -27.33 1.96
N LEU A 253 -18.10 -26.13 2.19
CA LEU A 253 -18.87 -24.89 2.20
C LEU A 253 -19.57 -24.68 0.86
N ALA A 254 -18.88 -24.90 -0.25
CA ALA A 254 -19.45 -24.75 -1.59
C ALA A 254 -20.61 -25.72 -1.86
N ASN A 255 -20.60 -26.92 -1.27
CA ASN A 255 -21.72 -27.84 -1.36
C ASN A 255 -22.90 -27.39 -0.49
N MET A 256 -22.66 -26.99 0.75
CA MET A 256 -23.70 -26.49 1.66
C MET A 256 -24.34 -25.20 1.13
N ALA A 257 -23.56 -24.33 0.48
CA ALA A 257 -24.02 -23.07 -0.10
C ALA A 257 -25.20 -23.26 -1.07
N LYS A 258 -25.21 -24.36 -1.83
CA LYS A 258 -26.27 -24.69 -2.81
C LYS A 258 -27.63 -24.84 -2.14
N ASP A 259 -27.68 -25.43 -0.95
CA ASP A 259 -28.90 -25.62 -0.17
C ASP A 259 -29.49 -24.30 0.34
N HIS A 260 -28.66 -23.25 0.35
CA HIS A 260 -29.03 -21.89 0.74
C HIS A 260 -29.22 -20.94 -0.46
N GLY A 261 -29.33 -21.47 -1.68
CA GLY A 261 -29.59 -20.69 -2.89
C GLY A 261 -28.36 -19.95 -3.44
N PHE A 262 -27.18 -20.22 -2.91
CA PHE A 262 -25.94 -19.65 -3.43
C PHE A 262 -25.42 -20.44 -4.63
N THR A 263 -24.99 -19.70 -5.65
CA THR A 263 -24.19 -20.27 -6.74
C THR A 263 -22.72 -20.00 -6.45
N THR A 264 -21.94 -21.06 -6.25
CA THR A 264 -20.49 -20.92 -6.14
C THR A 264 -19.87 -20.78 -7.52
N THR A 265 -19.27 -19.62 -7.78
CA THR A 265 -18.61 -19.31 -9.05
C THR A 265 -17.12 -19.63 -9.01
N ARG A 266 -16.58 -19.87 -7.81
CA ARG A 266 -15.15 -20.07 -7.55
C ARG A 266 -14.85 -21.30 -6.71
N GLN A 267 -13.58 -21.68 -6.71
CA GLN A 267 -13.00 -22.70 -5.84
C GLN A 267 -11.61 -22.28 -5.35
N LEU A 268 -11.22 -22.78 -4.19
CA LEU A 268 -9.90 -22.56 -3.61
C LEU A 268 -8.90 -23.55 -4.23
N VAL A 269 -7.75 -23.02 -4.68
CA VAL A 269 -6.66 -23.78 -5.30
C VAL A 269 -5.35 -23.45 -4.60
N SER A 270 -4.58 -24.48 -4.28
CA SER A 270 -3.23 -24.38 -3.74
C SER A 270 -2.21 -24.16 -4.87
N PHE A 271 -1.21 -23.32 -4.63
CA PHE A 271 -0.12 -23.03 -5.55
C PHE A 271 1.28 -23.15 -4.90
N ALA A 272 1.37 -23.75 -3.70
CA ALA A 272 2.57 -23.74 -2.83
C ALA A 272 3.91 -24.09 -3.51
N ASP A 273 3.89 -24.85 -4.60
CA ASP A 273 5.09 -25.30 -5.31
C ASP A 273 5.27 -24.66 -6.69
N ASP A 274 4.27 -23.95 -7.20
CA ASP A 274 4.22 -23.45 -8.57
C ASP A 274 4.69 -22.00 -8.69
N TYR A 275 5.37 -21.70 -9.80
CA TYR A 275 5.61 -20.34 -10.22
C TYR A 275 4.50 -19.92 -11.17
N LEU A 276 3.74 -18.92 -10.77
CA LEU A 276 2.63 -18.42 -11.57
C LEU A 276 3.14 -17.51 -12.68
N GLU A 277 2.50 -17.61 -13.84
CA GLU A 277 2.69 -16.65 -14.93
C GLU A 277 2.07 -15.29 -14.56
N SER A 278 2.76 -14.22 -14.95
CA SER A 278 2.33 -12.83 -14.74
C SER A 278 2.62 -12.02 -15.98
N SER A 279 1.91 -10.90 -16.16
CA SER A 279 2.28 -9.88 -17.14
C SER A 279 3.63 -9.22 -16.84
N THR A 280 4.21 -9.45 -15.65
CA THR A 280 5.59 -9.04 -15.35
C THR A 280 6.56 -10.24 -15.34
N PRO A 281 7.84 -10.07 -15.74
CA PRO A 281 8.82 -11.17 -15.76
C PRO A 281 9.24 -11.72 -14.38
N ALA A 282 8.75 -11.16 -13.27
CA ALA A 282 9.12 -11.59 -11.93
C ALA A 282 8.43 -12.91 -11.56
N ARG A 283 9.23 -13.89 -11.13
CA ARG A 283 8.71 -15.18 -10.66
C ARG A 283 8.24 -15.09 -9.20
N ARG A 284 6.97 -15.39 -8.96
CA ARG A 284 6.33 -15.37 -7.65
C ARG A 284 5.65 -16.71 -7.39
N LYS A 285 5.70 -17.16 -6.13
CA LYS A 285 5.02 -18.36 -5.65
C LYS A 285 3.94 -17.90 -4.69
N LEU A 286 2.70 -18.01 -5.11
CA LEU A 286 1.56 -17.77 -4.23
C LEU A 286 1.29 -19.05 -3.43
N ASP A 287 0.80 -18.95 -2.20
CA ASP A 287 0.43 -20.16 -1.45
C ASP A 287 -0.93 -20.70 -1.90
N VAL A 288 -1.92 -19.82 -2.02
CA VAL A 288 -3.32 -20.20 -2.31
C VAL A 288 -4.09 -19.07 -2.98
N GLY A 289 -5.10 -19.41 -3.76
CA GLY A 289 -6.04 -18.43 -4.31
C GLY A 289 -7.38 -19.03 -4.69
N PHE A 290 -8.39 -18.18 -4.80
CA PHE A 290 -9.69 -18.51 -5.38
C PHE A 290 -9.65 -18.26 -6.87
N VAL A 291 -10.10 -19.23 -7.66
CA VAL A 291 -10.18 -19.16 -9.13
C VAL A 291 -11.59 -19.49 -9.60
N ASP A 292 -11.99 -18.97 -10.76
CA ASP A 292 -13.31 -19.28 -11.33
C ASP A 292 -13.44 -20.76 -11.69
N ASN A 293 -14.59 -21.36 -11.37
CA ASN A 293 -14.86 -22.79 -11.58
C ASN A 293 -14.72 -23.23 -13.05
N LEU A 294 -14.96 -22.31 -13.98
CA LEU A 294 -14.87 -22.55 -15.42
C LEU A 294 -13.42 -22.59 -15.96
N GLN A 295 -12.43 -22.11 -15.19
CA GLN A 295 -11.02 -21.99 -15.64
C GLN A 295 -10.17 -23.22 -15.29
N VAL A 296 -10.67 -24.15 -14.46
CA VAL A 296 -9.85 -25.24 -13.86
C VAL A 296 -9.44 -26.36 -14.83
N GLN A 297 -9.94 -26.37 -16.07
CA GLN A 297 -9.66 -27.45 -17.03
C GLN A 297 -8.82 -27.05 -18.26
N ALA A 298 -8.22 -25.86 -18.33
CA ALA A 298 -7.77 -25.34 -19.63
C ALA A 298 -6.29 -24.97 -19.81
N LYS A 299 -5.43 -24.90 -18.79
CA LYS A 299 -4.05 -24.41 -18.98
C LYS A 299 -2.95 -25.24 -18.30
N PRO A 300 -1.80 -25.44 -18.97
CA PRO A 300 -0.68 -26.22 -18.44
C PRO A 300 0.13 -25.49 -17.34
N LYS A 301 -0.09 -24.19 -17.12
CA LYS A 301 0.57 -23.40 -16.08
C LYS A 301 -0.39 -22.40 -15.42
N PRO A 302 -0.35 -22.27 -14.08
CA PRO A 302 -1.20 -21.32 -13.35
C PRO A 302 -0.77 -19.87 -13.59
N SER A 303 -1.73 -18.94 -13.60
CA SER A 303 -1.47 -17.51 -13.89
C SER A 303 -2.15 -16.56 -12.90
N PHE A 304 -1.51 -15.41 -12.61
CA PHE A 304 -2.13 -14.31 -11.86
C PHE A 304 -3.37 -13.72 -12.55
N SER A 305 -3.56 -13.95 -13.86
CA SER A 305 -4.79 -13.56 -14.56
C SER A 305 -6.03 -14.35 -14.10
N GLU A 306 -5.86 -15.48 -13.43
CA GLU A 306 -6.95 -16.39 -13.04
C GLU A 306 -7.37 -16.21 -11.57
N ILE A 307 -6.53 -15.53 -10.77
CA ILE A 307 -6.70 -15.40 -9.33
C ILE A 307 -7.66 -14.28 -8.99
N GLN A 308 -8.78 -14.64 -8.36
CA GLN A 308 -9.87 -13.74 -8.00
C GLN A 308 -9.63 -13.08 -6.64
N VAL A 309 -9.20 -13.91 -5.68
CA VAL A 309 -8.81 -13.58 -4.30
C VAL A 309 -7.57 -14.41 -3.97
N LEU A 310 -6.57 -13.83 -3.30
CA LEU A 310 -5.32 -14.54 -2.99
C LEU A 310 -5.06 -14.63 -1.48
N GLY A 311 -4.32 -15.65 -1.06
CA GLY A 311 -3.98 -15.87 0.35
C GLY A 311 -2.49 -16.10 0.55
N GLU A 312 -1.97 -15.56 1.65
CA GLU A 312 -0.61 -15.82 2.14
C GLU A 312 -0.68 -16.57 3.48
N LEU A 313 0.00 -17.71 3.56
CA LEU A 313 -0.02 -18.59 4.73
C LEU A 313 1.33 -18.55 5.44
N LYS A 314 1.30 -18.50 6.76
CA LYS A 314 2.50 -18.67 7.60
C LYS A 314 2.17 -19.59 8.76
N CYS A 315 3.04 -20.53 9.10
CA CYS A 315 2.81 -21.41 10.25
C CYS A 315 2.88 -20.66 11.61
N ASN A 316 3.61 -19.55 11.67
CA ASN A 316 3.81 -18.79 12.90
C ASN A 316 2.81 -17.63 13.01
N PRO A 317 1.95 -17.58 14.04
CA PRO A 317 1.02 -16.45 14.28
C PRO A 317 1.72 -15.08 14.32
N LYS A 318 2.94 -15.02 14.85
CA LYS A 318 3.74 -13.78 14.92
C LYS A 318 4.26 -13.31 13.56
N ALA A 319 3.90 -13.97 12.47
CA ALA A 319 4.21 -13.54 11.11
C ALA A 319 3.19 -12.53 10.56
N ASP A 320 2.05 -12.31 11.23
CA ASP A 320 1.06 -11.27 10.86
C ASP A 320 1.62 -9.87 11.17
N THR A 321 2.51 -9.38 10.29
CA THR A 321 3.20 -8.11 10.43
C THR A 321 3.54 -7.52 9.07
N ALA A 322 3.73 -6.20 9.02
CA ALA A 322 4.12 -5.48 7.81
C ALA A 322 5.41 -6.03 7.17
N ALA A 323 6.38 -6.46 7.97
CA ALA A 323 7.67 -6.97 7.48
C ALA A 323 7.59 -8.39 6.87
N LYS A 324 6.46 -9.08 7.05
CA LYS A 324 6.27 -10.49 6.65
C LYS A 324 4.98 -10.66 5.84
N ALA A 325 3.94 -11.24 6.43
CA ALA A 325 2.76 -11.71 5.69
C ALA A 325 2.05 -10.59 4.92
N TRP A 326 1.95 -9.37 5.46
CA TRP A 326 1.21 -8.29 4.81
C TRP A 326 1.89 -7.82 3.52
N PHE A 327 3.21 -7.70 3.55
CA PHE A 327 3.97 -7.26 2.38
C PHE A 327 4.17 -8.38 1.35
N ASP A 328 4.31 -9.63 1.80
CA ASP A 328 4.26 -10.80 0.91
C ASP A 328 2.94 -10.83 0.15
N ASN A 329 1.82 -10.66 0.85
CA ASN A 329 0.49 -10.54 0.26
C ASN A 329 0.40 -9.39 -0.77
N ALA A 330 0.87 -8.19 -0.43
CA ALA A 330 0.87 -7.04 -1.33
C ALA A 330 1.69 -7.27 -2.63
N ARG A 331 2.81 -8.01 -2.54
CA ARG A 331 3.61 -8.36 -3.73
C ARG A 331 2.79 -9.15 -4.75
N TYR A 332 1.92 -10.06 -4.30
CA TYR A 332 1.08 -10.87 -5.19
C TYR A 332 -0.10 -10.07 -5.72
N VAL A 333 -0.69 -9.20 -4.90
CA VAL A 333 -1.75 -8.27 -5.34
C VAL A 333 -1.27 -7.40 -6.50
N ARG A 334 -0.01 -6.92 -6.44
CA ARG A 334 0.58 -6.16 -7.55
C ARG A 334 0.59 -6.97 -8.86
N GLU A 335 0.92 -8.26 -8.81
CA GLU A 335 0.92 -9.13 -9.99
C GLU A 335 -0.50 -9.41 -10.52
N VAL A 336 -1.50 -9.49 -9.63
CA VAL A 336 -2.92 -9.50 -10.03
C VAL A 336 -3.28 -8.22 -10.77
N PHE A 337 -2.96 -7.04 -10.23
CA PHE A 337 -3.25 -5.78 -10.93
C PHE A 337 -2.50 -5.63 -12.26
N ALA A 338 -1.29 -6.18 -12.37
CA ALA A 338 -0.54 -6.19 -13.61
C ALA A 338 -1.18 -7.11 -14.66
N SER A 339 -1.76 -8.24 -14.23
CA SER A 339 -2.30 -9.29 -15.11
C SER A 339 -3.79 -9.13 -15.41
N GLN A 340 -4.52 -8.34 -14.61
CA GLN A 340 -5.94 -8.10 -14.74
C GLN A 340 -6.18 -6.60 -14.92
N ASP A 341 -6.35 -6.20 -16.16
CA ASP A 341 -6.37 -4.79 -16.59
C ASP A 341 -7.69 -4.06 -16.29
N ASN A 342 -8.71 -4.78 -15.83
CA ASN A 342 -10.03 -4.29 -15.42
C ASN A 342 -10.32 -4.45 -13.92
N ARG A 343 -9.29 -4.49 -13.08
CA ARG A 343 -9.45 -4.51 -11.61
C ARG A 343 -9.43 -3.11 -11.02
N ARG A 344 -10.47 -2.73 -10.30
CA ARG A 344 -10.58 -1.55 -9.44
C ARG A 344 -9.93 -1.80 -8.07
N PHE A 345 -10.19 -2.97 -7.50
CA PHE A 345 -9.59 -3.44 -6.24
C PHE A 345 -9.43 -4.97 -6.23
N VAL A 346 -8.69 -5.48 -5.25
CA VAL A 346 -8.39 -6.91 -5.04
C VAL A 346 -8.57 -7.27 -3.58
N PHE A 347 -9.36 -8.31 -3.30
CA PHE A 347 -9.39 -8.93 -1.98
C PHE A 347 -8.24 -9.93 -1.82
N SER A 348 -7.72 -10.01 -0.62
CA SER A 348 -6.78 -11.05 -0.23
C SER A 348 -6.88 -11.37 1.26
N PHE A 349 -6.15 -12.35 1.75
CA PHE A 349 -6.11 -12.67 3.18
C PHE A 349 -4.71 -13.14 3.62
N THR A 350 -4.41 -12.95 4.90
CA THR A 350 -3.28 -13.60 5.57
C THR A 350 -3.81 -14.61 6.57
N LEU A 351 -3.20 -15.78 6.65
CA LEU A 351 -3.50 -16.83 7.63
C LEU A 351 -2.20 -17.26 8.32
N CYS A 352 -1.96 -16.72 9.51
CA CYS A 352 -0.75 -16.92 10.29
C CYS A 352 -1.07 -17.80 11.52
N GLY A 353 -0.66 -19.07 11.50
CA GLY A 353 -1.24 -20.06 12.41
C GLY A 353 -2.76 -20.12 12.23
N SER A 354 -3.52 -20.07 13.33
CA SER A 354 -4.99 -19.96 13.34
C SER A 354 -5.51 -18.53 13.12
N HIS A 355 -4.64 -17.53 12.99
CA HIS A 355 -5.08 -16.13 12.98
C HIS A 355 -5.24 -15.65 11.54
N MET A 356 -6.44 -15.18 11.20
CA MET A 356 -6.81 -14.72 9.87
C MET A 356 -7.03 -13.21 9.86
N ARG A 357 -6.64 -12.58 8.75
CA ARG A 357 -6.93 -11.18 8.45
C ARG A 357 -7.31 -11.05 6.98
N VAL A 358 -8.40 -10.33 6.71
CA VAL A 358 -8.89 -10.09 5.35
C VAL A 358 -8.45 -8.70 4.90
N TRP A 359 -8.00 -8.59 3.66
CA TRP A 359 -7.44 -7.38 3.07
C TRP A 359 -8.23 -6.97 1.83
N LYS A 360 -8.38 -5.66 1.63
CA LYS A 360 -8.77 -5.04 0.36
C LYS A 360 -7.65 -4.11 -0.07
N PHE A 361 -7.15 -4.31 -1.27
CA PHE A 361 -6.18 -3.43 -1.91
C PHE A 361 -6.82 -2.71 -3.08
N ASP A 362 -6.67 -1.40 -3.13
CA ASP A 362 -7.16 -0.55 -4.22
C ASP A 362 -6.04 0.38 -4.71
N ARG A 363 -6.39 1.53 -5.29
CA ARG A 363 -5.44 2.45 -5.92
C ARG A 363 -4.79 3.46 -4.99
N ILE A 364 -5.11 3.42 -3.69
CA ILE A 364 -4.44 4.21 -2.65
C ILE A 364 -3.70 3.36 -1.63
N GLY A 365 -3.88 2.04 -1.61
CA GLY A 365 -3.12 1.16 -0.74
C GLY A 365 -3.87 -0.10 -0.35
N GLY A 366 -3.60 -0.59 0.85
CA GLY A 366 -4.27 -1.74 1.44
C GLY A 366 -4.89 -1.41 2.78
N ILE A 367 -6.13 -1.85 2.97
CA ILE A 367 -6.84 -1.84 4.25
C ILE A 367 -7.19 -3.28 4.67
N SER A 368 -7.32 -3.55 5.96
CA SER A 368 -7.69 -4.88 6.45
C SER A 368 -8.68 -4.88 7.59
N SER A 369 -9.36 -6.02 7.77
CA SER A 369 -10.08 -6.36 8.98
C SER A 369 -9.15 -6.35 10.19
N ASP A 370 -9.72 -6.34 11.39
CA ASP A 370 -9.04 -6.84 12.58
C ASP A 370 -8.58 -8.29 12.44
N LEU A 371 -7.55 -8.65 13.20
CA LEU A 371 -7.08 -10.03 13.33
C LEU A 371 -8.07 -10.83 14.16
N PHE A 372 -8.49 -11.99 13.64
CA PHE A 372 -9.35 -12.91 14.40
C PHE A 372 -8.78 -14.32 14.38
N ASP A 373 -8.95 -15.05 15.48
CA ASP A 373 -8.65 -16.48 15.52
C ASP A 373 -9.83 -17.24 14.90
N ILE A 374 -9.54 -18.08 13.90
CA ILE A 374 -10.58 -18.81 13.18
C ILE A 374 -11.32 -19.83 14.05
N HIS A 375 -10.68 -20.31 15.13
CA HIS A 375 -11.30 -21.22 16.10
C HIS A 375 -12.25 -20.46 16.99
N GLU A 376 -11.83 -19.32 17.54
CA GLU A 376 -12.67 -18.49 18.41
C GLU A 376 -13.86 -17.88 17.65
N ASP A 377 -13.64 -17.44 16.40
CA ASP A 377 -14.65 -16.83 15.54
C ASP A 377 -14.93 -17.67 14.27
N GLY A 378 -15.46 -18.87 14.51
CA GLY A 378 -15.87 -19.79 13.45
C GLY A 378 -16.89 -19.22 12.46
N PRO A 379 -17.97 -18.51 12.89
CA PRO A 379 -18.90 -17.87 11.97
C PRO A 379 -18.21 -16.92 11.00
N ARG A 380 -17.24 -16.13 11.46
CA ARG A 380 -16.51 -15.19 10.61
C ARG A 380 -15.62 -15.90 9.59
N LEU A 381 -15.00 -17.03 9.94
CA LEU A 381 -14.31 -17.87 8.94
C LEU A 381 -15.29 -18.34 7.86
N VAL A 382 -16.45 -18.88 8.25
CA VAL A 382 -17.48 -19.36 7.33
C VAL A 382 -17.95 -18.22 6.42
N SER A 383 -18.30 -17.07 6.99
CA SER A 383 -18.73 -15.88 6.24
C SER A 383 -17.68 -15.42 5.22
N THR A 384 -16.40 -15.39 5.64
CA THR A 384 -15.28 -14.97 4.78
C THR A 384 -15.12 -15.90 3.58
N LEU A 385 -15.02 -17.20 3.82
CA LEU A 385 -14.77 -18.18 2.76
C LEU A 385 -16.00 -18.34 1.86
N LEU A 386 -17.21 -18.37 2.43
CA LEU A 386 -18.45 -18.41 1.67
C LEU A 386 -18.61 -17.15 0.81
N GLY A 387 -18.27 -15.97 1.36
CA GLY A 387 -18.20 -14.71 0.63
C GLY A 387 -17.29 -14.84 -0.59
N PHE A 388 -16.04 -15.26 -0.44
CA PHE A 388 -15.12 -15.44 -1.56
C PHE A 388 -15.58 -16.46 -2.61
N LEU A 389 -16.29 -17.51 -2.21
CA LEU A 389 -16.85 -18.50 -3.12
C LEU A 389 -18.02 -17.98 -3.96
N THR A 390 -18.72 -16.93 -3.50
CA THR A 390 -20.05 -16.55 -4.01
C THR A 390 -20.19 -15.10 -4.46
N ILE A 391 -19.35 -14.18 -3.96
CA ILE A 391 -19.34 -12.75 -4.30
C ILE A 391 -19.32 -12.55 -5.82
N ASP A 392 -20.00 -11.53 -6.34
CA ASP A 392 -20.00 -11.34 -7.80
C ASP A 392 -18.70 -10.67 -8.31
N GLN A 393 -18.58 -10.54 -9.63
CA GLN A 393 -17.38 -9.96 -10.25
C GLN A 393 -17.23 -8.47 -9.92
N ALA A 394 -18.31 -7.69 -9.91
CA ALA A 394 -18.26 -6.26 -9.64
C ALA A 394 -17.82 -5.99 -8.19
N ASP A 395 -18.35 -6.79 -7.26
CA ASP A 395 -18.04 -6.73 -5.82
C ASP A 395 -16.68 -7.32 -5.47
N LEU A 396 -16.10 -8.17 -6.33
CA LEU A 396 -14.67 -8.53 -6.27
C LEU A 396 -13.73 -7.44 -6.78
N GLY A 397 -14.30 -6.37 -7.33
CA GLY A 397 -13.54 -5.24 -7.83
C GLY A 397 -13.19 -5.35 -9.30
N TYR A 398 -13.88 -6.15 -10.10
CA TYR A 398 -13.86 -5.95 -11.54
C TYR A 398 -14.65 -4.69 -11.90
N ASP A 399 -14.21 -4.02 -12.97
CA ASP A 399 -14.89 -2.88 -13.55
C ASP A 399 -16.08 -3.35 -14.39
N PRO A 400 -17.33 -3.08 -13.97
CA PRO A 400 -18.53 -3.50 -14.69
C PRO A 400 -18.79 -2.69 -15.97
N THR A 401 -18.05 -1.59 -16.21
CA THR A 401 -18.16 -0.80 -17.43
C THR A 401 -17.45 -1.45 -18.61
N ILE A 402 -16.46 -2.33 -18.34
CA ILE A 402 -15.84 -3.17 -19.36
C ILE A 402 -16.64 -4.47 -19.50
N LYS A 403 -17.48 -4.50 -20.53
CA LYS A 403 -18.41 -5.59 -20.83
C LYS A 403 -17.76 -6.64 -21.73
N ILE A 404 -18.31 -7.85 -21.70
CA ILE A 404 -17.93 -8.96 -22.57
C ILE A 404 -19.16 -9.28 -23.44
N ALA A 405 -18.99 -9.31 -24.76
CA ALA A 405 -20.01 -9.71 -25.72
C ALA A 405 -20.12 -11.25 -25.83
N ASP A 406 -21.16 -11.74 -26.50
CA ASP A 406 -21.42 -13.18 -26.66
C ASP A 406 -20.28 -13.93 -27.38
N ASP A 407 -19.54 -13.23 -28.25
CA ASP A 407 -18.36 -13.73 -28.96
C ASP A 407 -17.07 -13.69 -28.11
N GLY A 408 -17.16 -13.22 -26.86
CA GLY A 408 -16.05 -13.07 -25.94
C GLY A 408 -15.26 -11.77 -26.11
N GLU A 409 -15.61 -10.90 -27.07
CA GLU A 409 -14.94 -9.61 -27.23
C GLU A 409 -15.28 -8.66 -26.09
N ARG A 410 -14.26 -7.96 -25.57
CA ARG A 410 -14.44 -6.93 -24.56
C ARG A 410 -14.79 -5.60 -25.20
N PHE A 411 -15.68 -4.83 -24.60
CA PHE A 411 -16.03 -3.49 -25.07
C PHE A 411 -16.45 -2.56 -23.93
N ILE A 412 -16.38 -1.27 -24.19
CA ILE A 412 -17.00 -0.23 -23.36
C ILE A 412 -18.12 0.46 -24.13
N GLU A 413 -19.05 1.06 -23.40
CA GLU A 413 -20.11 1.91 -23.96
C GLU A 413 -19.86 3.35 -23.55
N ILE A 414 -19.84 4.26 -24.52
CA ILE A 414 -19.68 5.70 -24.29
C ILE A 414 -20.89 6.45 -24.83
N ASN A 415 -21.15 7.66 -24.33
CA ASN A 415 -22.14 8.55 -24.92
C ASN A 415 -21.48 9.73 -25.63
N ARG A 416 -21.44 9.68 -26.96
CA ARG A 416 -20.83 10.71 -27.79
C ARG A 416 -21.89 11.40 -28.64
N ASN A 417 -21.98 12.73 -28.53
CA ASN A 417 -22.92 13.55 -29.29
C ASN A 417 -24.40 13.10 -29.14
N GLY A 418 -24.79 12.63 -27.94
CA GLY A 418 -26.13 12.14 -27.66
C GLY A 418 -26.43 10.75 -28.25
N LYS A 419 -25.42 10.03 -28.72
CA LYS A 419 -25.53 8.67 -29.22
C LYS A 419 -24.64 7.74 -28.41
N GLN A 420 -25.18 6.57 -28.07
CA GLN A 420 -24.39 5.51 -27.47
C GLN A 420 -23.52 4.85 -28.54
N GLU A 421 -22.23 4.73 -28.29
CA GLU A 421 -21.28 4.03 -29.15
C GLU A 421 -20.63 2.87 -28.37
N ARG A 422 -20.30 1.77 -29.06
CA ARG A 422 -19.55 0.64 -28.50
C ARG A 422 -18.14 0.61 -29.05
N LEU A 423 -17.16 0.63 -28.15
CA LEU A 423 -15.74 0.56 -28.49
C LEU A 423 -15.17 -0.78 -28.03
N PHE A 424 -14.79 -1.63 -28.98
CA PHE A 424 -14.26 -2.96 -28.73
C PHE A 424 -12.76 -2.88 -28.44
N LEU A 425 -12.32 -3.53 -27.36
CA LEU A 425 -10.95 -3.50 -26.84
C LEU A 425 -10.13 -4.65 -27.43
N LEU A 426 -8.96 -4.34 -27.97
CA LEU A 426 -8.01 -5.34 -28.43
C LEU A 426 -7.05 -5.73 -27.30
N HIS A 427 -6.79 -7.04 -27.20
CA HIS A 427 -5.82 -7.61 -26.26
C HIS A 427 -4.53 -8.02 -27.01
N PRO A 428 -3.34 -7.87 -26.40
CA PRO A 428 -3.07 -7.26 -25.10
C PRO A 428 -3.19 -5.72 -25.10
N PRO A 429 -3.37 -5.08 -23.93
CA PRO A 429 -3.24 -3.62 -23.82
C PRO A 429 -1.87 -3.15 -24.33
N ILE A 430 -1.83 -1.93 -24.87
CA ILE A 430 -0.59 -1.24 -25.27
C ILE A 430 0.28 -0.97 -24.04
N LEU A 431 -0.36 -0.56 -22.95
CA LEU A 431 0.28 -0.20 -21.70
C LEU A 431 -0.59 -0.66 -20.55
N ARG A 432 0.03 -1.24 -19.52
CA ARG A 432 -0.57 -1.45 -18.22
C ARG A 432 0.48 -1.11 -17.17
N ALA A 433 0.25 -0.07 -16.36
CA ALA A 433 1.17 0.29 -15.29
C ALA A 433 1.05 -0.71 -14.12
N PRO A 434 2.08 -1.53 -13.83
CA PRO A 434 2.01 -2.56 -12.80
C PRO A 434 2.28 -1.96 -11.41
N CYS A 435 1.33 -1.18 -10.90
CA CYS A 435 1.35 -0.59 -9.55
C CYS A 435 0.04 -0.90 -8.80
N ILE A 436 0.14 -0.87 -7.47
CA ILE A 436 -1.01 -0.83 -6.56
C ILE A 436 -1.45 0.63 -6.46
N VAL A 437 -0.56 1.49 -5.93
CA VAL A 437 -0.86 2.89 -5.64
C VAL A 437 -0.48 3.81 -6.79
N GLY A 438 -1.41 4.69 -7.17
CA GLY A 438 -1.21 5.72 -8.17
C GLY A 438 -2.23 5.67 -9.30
N ARG A 439 -1.86 6.22 -10.46
CA ARG A 439 -2.79 6.38 -11.59
C ARG A 439 -3.24 5.06 -12.24
N ALA A 440 -2.46 4.00 -12.04
CA ALA A 440 -2.69 2.68 -12.64
C ALA A 440 -3.07 2.72 -14.13
N THR A 441 -2.43 3.61 -14.90
CA THR A 441 -2.82 3.87 -16.29
C THR A 441 -2.81 2.59 -17.14
N THR A 442 -3.91 2.36 -17.84
CA THR A 442 -4.04 1.31 -18.86
C THR A 442 -4.38 1.92 -20.20
N CYS A 443 -3.74 1.47 -21.27
CA CYS A 443 -4.08 1.88 -22.63
C CYS A 443 -4.39 0.66 -23.49
N TRP A 444 -5.56 0.60 -24.13
CA TRP A 444 -5.94 -0.43 -25.10
C TRP A 444 -6.00 0.15 -26.50
N LYS A 445 -5.65 -0.65 -27.52
CA LYS A 445 -6.16 -0.38 -28.87
C LYS A 445 -7.65 -0.72 -28.89
N ALA A 446 -8.44 0.06 -29.60
CA ALA A 446 -9.87 -0.17 -29.71
C ALA A 446 -10.39 0.17 -31.11
N TYR A 447 -11.61 -0.26 -31.41
CA TYR A 447 -12.28 0.05 -32.66
C TYR A 447 -13.80 0.10 -32.47
N ASN A 448 -14.48 0.86 -33.32
CA ASN A 448 -15.93 0.82 -33.44
C ASN A 448 -16.29 -0.10 -34.61
N LYS A 449 -17.23 -1.06 -34.44
CA LYS A 449 -17.65 -1.99 -35.49
C LYS A 449 -18.29 -1.28 -36.70
N ASP A 450 -18.88 -0.11 -36.51
CA ASP A 450 -19.44 0.71 -37.59
C ASP A 450 -18.34 1.43 -38.41
N HIS A 451 -17.17 1.64 -37.79
CA HIS A 451 -16.02 2.32 -38.38
C HIS A 451 -14.72 1.54 -38.13
N PRO A 452 -14.61 0.27 -38.58
CA PRO A 452 -13.54 -0.64 -38.15
C PRO A 452 -12.15 -0.25 -38.68
N LYS A 453 -12.08 0.64 -39.67
CA LYS A 453 -10.83 1.19 -40.20
C LYS A 453 -10.26 2.33 -39.34
N GLU A 454 -11.04 2.86 -38.41
CA GLU A 454 -10.61 3.90 -37.49
C GLU A 454 -10.02 3.26 -36.23
N ALA A 455 -8.69 3.25 -36.15
CA ALA A 455 -7.99 2.76 -34.96
C ALA A 455 -8.12 3.78 -33.82
N LEU A 456 -8.63 3.31 -32.69
CA LEU A 456 -8.76 4.06 -31.44
C LEU A 456 -7.76 3.54 -30.39
N VAL A 457 -7.47 4.37 -29.41
CA VAL A 457 -6.72 4.06 -28.20
C VAL A 457 -7.53 4.55 -27.00
N ILE A 458 -8.00 3.63 -26.17
CA ILE A 458 -8.63 3.98 -24.89
C ILE A 458 -7.53 4.05 -23.83
N LYS A 459 -7.50 5.13 -23.05
CA LYS A 459 -6.65 5.29 -21.88
C LYS A 459 -7.53 5.40 -20.65
N ASP A 460 -7.42 4.46 -19.73
CA ASP A 460 -8.06 4.52 -18.43
C ASP A 460 -7.00 4.89 -17.37
N SER A 461 -7.35 5.78 -16.44
CA SER A 461 -6.46 6.16 -15.33
C SER A 461 -7.20 6.77 -14.15
N TRP A 462 -6.71 6.48 -12.95
CA TRP A 462 -7.13 7.12 -11.71
C TRP A 462 -6.54 8.53 -11.61
N GLN A 463 -7.39 9.52 -11.30
CA GLN A 463 -7.04 10.94 -11.31
C GLN A 463 -7.45 11.62 -10.03
N HIS A 464 -6.56 12.46 -9.50
CA HIS A 464 -6.89 13.27 -8.33
C HIS A 464 -7.90 14.33 -8.77
N PRO A 465 -9.03 14.54 -8.08
CA PRO A 465 -10.08 15.45 -8.54
C PRO A 465 -9.64 16.90 -8.69
N GLU A 466 -8.59 17.28 -7.95
CA GLU A 466 -7.99 18.61 -8.08
C GLU A 466 -7.29 18.85 -9.43
N ARG A 467 -7.04 17.80 -10.24
CA ARG A 467 -6.39 17.96 -11.55
C ARG A 467 -7.39 18.30 -12.65
N ASP A 468 -6.97 19.17 -13.56
CA ASP A 468 -7.67 19.40 -14.81
C ASP A 468 -7.80 18.09 -15.61
N GLU A 469 -8.96 17.89 -16.24
CA GLU A 469 -9.20 16.72 -17.06
C GLU A 469 -8.32 16.74 -18.31
N GLU A 470 -7.47 15.72 -18.47
CA GLU A 470 -6.59 15.56 -19.64
C GLU A 470 -7.38 15.58 -20.97
N GLY A 471 -8.63 15.12 -20.93
CA GLY A 471 -9.53 15.09 -22.07
C GLY A 471 -9.94 16.48 -22.56
N ASP A 472 -10.05 17.47 -21.67
CA ASP A 472 -10.33 18.86 -22.06
C ASP A 472 -9.12 19.51 -22.72
N LEU A 473 -7.92 19.25 -22.20
CA LEU A 473 -6.67 19.70 -22.81
C LEU A 473 -6.53 19.16 -24.24
N LEU A 474 -6.83 17.88 -24.46
CA LEU A 474 -6.78 17.26 -25.78
C LEU A 474 -7.89 17.77 -26.71
N ARG A 475 -9.09 18.04 -26.17
CA ARG A 475 -10.18 18.67 -26.92
C ARG A 475 -9.78 20.08 -27.40
N MET A 476 -9.10 20.86 -26.56
CA MET A 476 -8.57 22.18 -26.93
C MET A 476 -7.49 22.08 -28.01
N ALA A 477 -6.48 21.22 -27.83
CA ALA A 477 -5.42 21.02 -28.81
C ALA A 477 -5.98 20.58 -30.19
N PHE A 478 -7.01 19.74 -30.20
CA PHE A 478 -7.70 19.32 -31.42
C PHE A 478 -8.41 20.49 -32.12
N LYS A 479 -9.12 21.35 -31.38
CA LYS A 479 -9.79 22.54 -31.94
C LYS A 479 -8.80 23.54 -32.55
N GLU A 480 -7.63 23.70 -31.93
CA GLU A 480 -6.56 24.58 -32.40
C GLU A 480 -5.72 23.96 -33.54
N GLY A 481 -6.06 22.74 -33.99
CA GLY A 481 -5.37 22.08 -35.11
C GLY A 481 -3.91 21.71 -34.82
N VAL A 482 -3.55 21.51 -33.54
CA VAL A 482 -2.19 21.15 -33.13
C VAL A 482 -1.80 19.81 -33.77
N THR A 483 -0.65 19.79 -34.46
CA THR A 483 -0.11 18.59 -35.11
C THR A 483 0.77 17.78 -34.15
N ASN A 484 0.95 16.49 -34.44
CA ASN A 484 1.74 15.55 -33.63
C ASN A 484 1.22 15.31 -32.19
N VAL A 485 -0.03 15.66 -31.91
CA VAL A 485 -0.75 15.33 -30.68
C VAL A 485 -1.90 14.37 -31.01
N ALA A 486 -2.26 13.50 -30.06
CA ALA A 486 -3.39 12.60 -30.22
C ALA A 486 -4.67 13.40 -30.51
N LYS A 487 -5.47 12.95 -31.49
CA LYS A 487 -6.74 13.60 -31.80
C LYS A 487 -7.78 13.24 -30.74
N TYR A 488 -8.51 14.26 -30.31
CA TYR A 488 -9.59 14.10 -29.34
C TYR A 488 -10.75 13.31 -29.95
N TYR A 489 -11.27 12.34 -29.19
CA TYR A 489 -12.44 11.56 -29.59
C TYR A 489 -13.56 11.67 -28.55
N HIS A 490 -13.30 11.27 -27.30
CA HIS A 490 -14.24 11.39 -26.19
C HIS A 490 -13.53 11.27 -24.82
N HIS A 491 -14.10 11.86 -23.76
CA HIS A 491 -13.68 11.61 -22.38
C HIS A 491 -14.89 11.65 -21.47
N GLU A 492 -14.85 10.85 -20.41
CA GLU A 492 -15.83 10.85 -19.33
C GLU A 492 -15.21 10.29 -18.03
N THR A 493 -15.78 10.68 -16.89
CA THR A 493 -15.52 10.01 -15.63
C THR A 493 -16.27 8.68 -15.64
N VAL A 494 -15.57 7.59 -15.29
CA VAL A 494 -16.18 6.25 -15.26
C VAL A 494 -17.23 6.23 -14.16
N GLN A 495 -18.41 5.68 -14.47
CA GLN A 495 -19.50 5.55 -13.49
C GLN A 495 -19.91 4.10 -13.27
N VAL A 496 -20.00 3.70 -12.01
CA VAL A 496 -20.47 2.39 -11.57
C VAL A 496 -21.74 2.57 -10.74
N GLY A 497 -22.83 1.93 -11.15
CA GLY A 497 -24.13 2.10 -10.48
C GLY A 497 -24.68 3.53 -10.53
N GLY A 498 -24.32 4.30 -11.56
CA GLY A 498 -24.75 5.69 -11.74
C GLY A 498 -24.03 6.72 -10.86
N ARG A 499 -22.87 6.35 -10.30
CA ARG A 499 -22.00 7.24 -9.51
C ARG A 499 -20.59 7.15 -10.03
N ASP A 500 -19.82 8.21 -9.85
CA ASP A 500 -18.41 8.24 -10.22
C ASP A 500 -17.65 7.11 -9.50
N ASP A 501 -16.82 6.39 -10.25
CA ASP A 501 -16.00 5.31 -9.72
C ASP A 501 -14.81 5.92 -8.99
N ASP A 502 -15.01 6.19 -7.69
CA ASP A 502 -13.98 6.67 -6.79
C ASP A 502 -13.75 5.68 -5.64
N ILE A 503 -12.69 5.92 -4.86
CA ILE A 503 -12.27 5.00 -3.80
C ILE A 503 -13.14 5.11 -2.53
N LEU A 504 -13.83 6.23 -2.33
CA LEU A 504 -14.60 6.51 -1.12
C LEU A 504 -16.07 6.09 -1.23
N HIS A 505 -16.68 6.21 -2.40
CA HIS A 505 -18.13 6.23 -2.62
C HIS A 505 -18.66 4.98 -3.31
N ASN A 506 -17.93 3.87 -3.23
CA ASN A 506 -18.57 2.58 -3.39
C ASN A 506 -19.66 2.47 -2.28
N PRO A 507 -20.96 2.45 -2.61
CA PRO A 507 -22.06 2.96 -1.77
C PRO A 507 -22.16 2.44 -0.33
N GLU A 508 -21.59 1.27 -0.05
CA GLU A 508 -21.66 0.59 1.25
C GLU A 508 -20.30 0.53 1.98
N GLN A 509 -19.24 1.02 1.34
CA GLN A 509 -17.85 1.01 1.79
C GLN A 509 -17.43 2.31 2.51
N CYS A 510 -18.26 3.36 2.44
CA CYS A 510 -17.95 4.70 2.99
C CYS A 510 -17.55 4.62 4.47
N TYR A 511 -18.32 3.91 5.32
CA TYR A 511 -18.12 4.00 6.77
C TYR A 511 -16.82 3.32 7.26
N ALA A 512 -16.39 2.22 6.63
CA ALA A 512 -15.16 1.52 6.99
C ALA A 512 -13.91 2.23 6.44
N THR A 513 -13.96 2.73 5.20
CA THR A 513 -12.88 3.51 4.60
C THR A 513 -12.73 4.87 5.29
N GLU A 514 -13.85 5.53 5.63
CA GLU A 514 -13.89 6.76 6.41
C GLU A 514 -13.46 6.53 7.88
N LYS A 515 -13.85 5.43 8.53
CA LYS A 515 -13.32 5.06 9.86
C LYS A 515 -11.84 4.72 9.84
N ALA A 516 -11.33 3.99 8.85
CA ALA A 516 -9.90 3.73 8.68
C ALA A 516 -9.13 5.06 8.54
N PHE A 517 -9.70 6.01 7.81
CA PHE A 517 -9.18 7.35 7.63
C PHE A 517 -9.28 8.22 8.90
N ILE A 518 -10.38 8.11 9.66
CA ILE A 518 -10.57 8.79 10.97
C ILE A 518 -9.62 8.21 12.02
N LEU A 519 -9.45 6.88 12.08
CA LEU A 519 -8.49 6.21 12.98
C LEU A 519 -7.03 6.56 12.62
N GLY A 520 -6.73 6.69 11.32
CA GLY A 520 -5.46 7.26 10.84
C GLY A 520 -5.27 8.73 11.25
N ARG A 521 -6.36 9.52 11.26
CA ARG A 521 -6.37 10.91 11.77
C ARG A 521 -6.33 11.00 13.30
N ASP A 522 -6.83 10.04 14.06
CA ASP A 522 -6.83 10.11 15.52
C ASP A 522 -5.42 9.92 16.12
N ASN A 523 -4.52 9.22 15.41
CA ASN A 523 -3.08 9.23 15.70
C ASN A 523 -2.39 10.56 15.35
N LEU A 524 -3.04 11.45 14.58
CA LEU A 524 -2.57 12.80 14.23
C LEU A 524 -3.34 13.93 14.96
N ARG A 525 -4.50 13.64 15.57
CA ARG A 525 -5.42 14.62 16.16
C ARG A 525 -5.11 15.03 17.59
N GLN A 526 -4.07 14.51 18.22
CA GLN A 526 -3.63 15.05 19.51
C GLN A 526 -2.96 16.44 19.42
N GLN A 527 -2.87 17.09 18.24
CA GLN A 527 -2.12 18.35 18.15
C GLN A 527 -2.80 19.59 17.57
N TYR A 528 -3.89 19.54 16.77
CA TYR A 528 -4.50 20.79 16.28
C TYR A 528 -6.01 20.65 16.03
N TRP A 529 -6.80 21.50 16.68
CA TRP A 529 -8.24 21.70 16.46
C TRP A 529 -8.46 23.00 15.69
N GLU A 530 -9.13 22.93 14.54
CA GLU A 530 -10.06 23.95 14.05
C GLU A 530 -11.27 23.24 13.41
N PRO A 531 -12.52 23.61 13.74
CA PRO A 531 -13.72 23.04 13.15
C PRO A 531 -14.13 23.91 11.95
N ASP A 532 -14.08 23.34 10.73
CA ASP A 532 -14.82 23.76 9.51
C ASP A 532 -14.02 23.49 8.22
N THR A 533 -13.57 22.26 8.01
CA THR A 533 -13.10 21.82 6.68
C THR A 533 -13.91 20.63 6.20
N GLN A 534 -14.59 20.80 5.05
CA GLN A 534 -15.28 19.72 4.35
C GLN A 534 -14.29 18.62 3.94
N PRO A 535 -14.73 17.37 3.73
CA PRO A 535 -13.86 16.29 3.27
C PRO A 535 -13.24 16.67 1.92
N GLU A 536 -11.90 16.65 1.84
CA GLU A 536 -11.16 16.85 0.59
C GLU A 536 -11.56 15.76 -0.44
N SER A 537 -11.53 16.09 -1.73
CA SER A 537 -11.94 15.22 -2.85
C SER A 537 -10.85 14.21 -3.24
N PHE A 538 -11.20 12.93 -3.49
CA PHE A 538 -10.25 11.82 -3.70
C PHE A 538 -10.33 11.14 -5.08
N LEU A 539 -9.29 10.37 -5.42
CA LEU A 539 -9.03 9.77 -6.74
C LEU A 539 -10.27 9.12 -7.39
N SER A 540 -10.64 9.57 -8.58
CA SER A 540 -11.69 8.99 -9.45
C SER A 540 -11.08 8.31 -10.68
N ALA A 541 -11.67 7.21 -11.16
CA ALA A 541 -11.29 6.61 -12.43
C ALA A 541 -11.86 7.44 -13.59
N THR A 542 -10.99 7.95 -14.46
CA THR A 542 -11.39 8.68 -15.68
C THR A 542 -11.03 7.84 -16.89
N GLY A 543 -12.06 7.44 -17.65
CA GLY A 543 -11.94 6.68 -18.88
C GLY A 543 -11.82 7.64 -20.05
N TYR A 544 -10.67 7.64 -20.74
CA TYR A 544 -10.49 8.38 -21.97
C TYR A 544 -10.63 7.46 -23.18
N ALA A 545 -11.39 7.86 -24.19
CA ALA A 545 -11.29 7.30 -25.52
C ALA A 545 -10.54 8.30 -26.43
N PHE A 546 -9.35 7.95 -26.90
CA PHE A 546 -8.64 8.69 -27.97
C PHE A 546 -8.63 7.89 -29.26
N GLY A 547 -8.40 8.56 -30.39
CA GLY A 547 -8.18 7.89 -31.66
C GLY A 547 -7.43 8.78 -32.64
N LEU A 548 -6.46 8.16 -33.33
CA LEU A 548 -5.85 8.50 -34.64
C LEU A 548 -4.34 8.83 -34.65
N LEU A 549 -3.55 7.88 -35.18
CA LEU A 549 -2.61 8.15 -36.27
C LEU A 549 -3.29 7.69 -37.57
N ALA A 550 -3.62 8.63 -38.44
CA ALA A 550 -3.79 8.35 -39.86
C ALA A 550 -2.49 8.78 -40.54
N GLY A 551 -1.67 7.80 -40.93
CA GLY A 551 -0.52 8.00 -41.81
C GLY A 551 -0.39 6.72 -42.62
N GLY A 552 -0.71 6.79 -43.91
CA GLY A 552 -0.21 5.81 -44.85
C GLY A 552 1.32 5.85 -44.84
N TYR A 553 1.95 4.69 -44.94
CA TYR A 553 3.32 4.62 -45.44
C TYR A 553 3.35 4.98 -46.93
#